data_AF-A0A7W6NC40-F1
#
_entry.id   AF-A0A7W6NC40-F1
#
_cell.length_a   1.000
_cell.length_b   1.000
_cell.length_c   1.000
_cell.angle_alpha   90.00
_cell.angle_beta   90.00
_cell.angle_gamma   90.00
#
_symmetry.space_group_name_H-M   'P 1'
#
loop_
_entity.id
_entity.type
_entity.pdbx_description
1 polymer ?
#
loop_
_entity_poly.entity_id
_entity_poly.type
_entity_poly.pdbx_seq_one_letter_code
_entity_poly.pdbx_strand_id
1 'polypeptide(L)'
;MDPLISPLALAIERQLGYPQKLLESIGHPVMWFGKLISFCEQRLNTASRSSRQRKLAGIVALGLLLLSVLIVTIGIRTILSWIPLGWALEMLLATAFLAQKELGRAVEAVSDALRTSLAAGRDAVSHVVGRDPQALDEAGVARAAVETLAESTSDGVVSPWLFLVLFGLPGIAVYKAVNTADSMIGHRDERYRDYGWAAARLDDLLNWIPARLSAVLITAACFFTPGASPGRAWATARRDASKHDSPNAGWPEAGIAGALGFQLGGPRSYDGEVVDLPAFGSGKTSLGPSDILLALLLYRRTLDVLLGLSCLLALMALLS
;
A
#
# COMPACT_ATOMS: atom_id res chain seq x y z
N MET A 1 8.18 5.32 -23.31
CA MET A 1 6.94 4.74 -22.74
C MET A 1 5.83 5.64 -23.20
N ASP A 2 4.70 5.09 -23.65
CA ASP A 2 3.58 5.93 -24.06
C ASP A 2 3.06 6.72 -22.82
N PRO A 3 2.94 8.06 -22.88
CA PRO A 3 2.51 8.87 -21.75
C PRO A 3 1.13 8.48 -21.20
N LEU A 4 0.27 7.86 -22.01
CA LEU A 4 -1.10 7.49 -21.64
C LEU A 4 -1.18 6.24 -20.75
N ILE A 5 -0.09 5.47 -20.61
CA ILE A 5 -0.09 4.22 -19.82
C ILE A 5 -0.54 4.47 -18.37
N SER A 6 0.06 5.46 -17.69
CA SER A 6 -0.20 5.68 -16.26
C SER A 6 -1.63 6.16 -15.95
N PRO A 7 -2.21 7.19 -16.61
CA PRO A 7 -3.58 7.61 -16.31
C PRO A 7 -4.61 6.55 -16.71
N LEU A 8 -4.41 5.84 -17.82
CA LEU A 8 -5.33 4.79 -18.25
C LEU A 8 -5.27 3.57 -17.33
N ALA A 9 -4.08 3.17 -16.87
CA ALA A 9 -3.96 2.08 -15.89
C ALA A 9 -4.68 2.42 -14.59
N LEU A 10 -4.52 3.65 -14.07
CA LEU A 10 -5.26 4.13 -12.89
C LEU A 10 -6.78 4.09 -13.11
N ALA A 11 -7.26 4.63 -14.23
CA ALA A 11 -8.69 4.71 -14.52
C ALA A 11 -9.33 3.33 -14.71
N ILE A 12 -8.63 2.40 -15.37
CA ILE A 12 -9.10 1.05 -15.64
C ILE A 12 -9.06 0.21 -14.36
N GLU A 13 -7.97 0.22 -13.61
CA GLU A 13 -7.86 -0.58 -12.39
C GLU A 13 -8.92 -0.14 -11.36
N ARG A 14 -9.16 1.16 -11.20
CA ARG A 14 -10.19 1.68 -10.31
C ARG A 14 -11.61 1.18 -10.65
N GLN A 15 -11.91 0.96 -11.93
CA GLN A 15 -13.24 0.52 -12.38
C GLN A 15 -13.38 -1.00 -12.44
N LEU A 16 -12.37 -1.69 -12.96
CA LEU A 16 -12.45 -3.12 -13.25
C LEU A 16 -11.81 -3.96 -12.14
N GLY A 17 -10.70 -3.49 -11.55
CA GLY A 17 -9.84 -4.28 -10.68
C GLY A 17 -9.14 -5.41 -11.44
N TYR A 18 -8.56 -6.36 -10.71
CA TYR A 18 -7.97 -7.55 -11.32
C TYR A 18 -9.06 -8.55 -11.76
N PRO A 19 -9.05 -9.06 -13.00
CA PRO A 19 -10.10 -9.96 -13.47
C PRO A 19 -10.14 -11.29 -12.69
N GLN A 20 -11.30 -11.62 -12.12
CA GLN A 20 -11.51 -12.85 -11.35
C GLN A 20 -11.16 -14.13 -12.15
N LYS A 21 -11.50 -14.16 -13.46
CA LYS A 21 -11.15 -15.29 -14.34
C LYS A 21 -9.63 -15.52 -14.43
N LEU A 22 -8.84 -14.44 -14.43
CA LEU A 22 -7.38 -14.54 -14.44
C LEU A 22 -6.86 -15.00 -13.07
N LEU A 23 -7.45 -14.51 -11.98
CA LEU A 23 -7.13 -14.96 -10.63
C LEU A 23 -7.34 -16.47 -10.48
N GLU A 24 -8.44 -17.00 -11.00
CA GLU A 24 -8.76 -18.43 -10.94
C GLU A 24 -7.87 -19.27 -11.88
N SER A 25 -7.55 -18.77 -13.08
CA SER A 25 -6.80 -19.55 -14.07
C SER A 25 -5.29 -19.57 -13.81
N ILE A 26 -4.70 -18.42 -13.47
CA ILE A 26 -3.24 -18.26 -13.37
C ILE A 26 -2.79 -17.64 -12.04
N GLY A 27 -3.72 -17.20 -11.19
CA GLY A 27 -3.42 -16.42 -9.99
C GLY A 27 -3.11 -14.96 -10.29
N HIS A 28 -2.84 -14.20 -9.24
CA HIS A 28 -2.37 -12.82 -9.34
C HIS A 28 -0.83 -12.80 -9.45
N PRO A 29 -0.20 -11.90 -10.24
CA PRO A 29 1.26 -11.85 -10.37
C PRO A 29 2.01 -11.74 -9.03
N VAL A 30 1.44 -11.00 -8.07
CA VAL A 30 1.95 -10.91 -6.69
C VAL A 30 2.04 -12.28 -5.99
N MET A 31 1.12 -13.21 -6.28
CA MET A 31 1.20 -14.59 -5.75
C MET A 31 2.41 -15.34 -6.31
N TRP A 32 2.86 -15.03 -7.52
CA TRP A 32 4.06 -15.64 -8.09
C TRP A 32 5.32 -15.13 -7.39
N PHE A 33 5.36 -13.83 -7.06
CA PHE A 33 6.42 -13.27 -6.20
C PHE A 33 6.44 -13.99 -4.86
N GLY A 34 5.26 -14.14 -4.22
CA GLY A 34 5.14 -14.82 -2.94
C GLY A 34 5.63 -16.28 -2.99
N LYS A 35 5.29 -17.03 -4.04
CA LYS A 35 5.80 -18.41 -4.23
C LYS A 35 7.32 -18.45 -4.31
N LEU A 36 7.94 -17.53 -5.04
CA LEU A 36 9.41 -17.47 -5.15
C LEU A 36 10.06 -17.04 -3.82
N ILE A 37 9.47 -16.05 -3.13
CA ILE A 37 9.92 -15.61 -1.80
C ILE A 37 9.84 -16.78 -0.81
N SER A 38 8.71 -17.48 -0.72
CA SER A 38 8.54 -18.64 0.16
C SER A 38 9.49 -19.78 -0.17
N PHE A 39 9.70 -20.07 -1.47
CA PHE A 39 10.66 -21.09 -1.89
C PHE A 39 12.08 -20.74 -1.43
N CYS A 40 12.53 -19.50 -1.66
CA CYS A 40 13.83 -19.03 -1.22
C CYS A 40 13.94 -19.04 0.31
N GLU A 41 12.91 -18.58 1.02
CA GLU A 41 12.88 -18.53 2.48
C GLU A 41 13.04 -19.93 3.09
N GLN A 42 12.25 -20.91 2.65
CA GLN A 42 12.30 -22.28 3.17
C GLN A 42 13.66 -22.96 2.93
N ARG A 43 14.37 -22.60 1.86
CA ARG A 43 15.69 -23.17 1.52
C ARG A 43 16.85 -22.41 2.15
N LEU A 44 16.72 -21.10 2.32
CA LEU A 44 17.83 -20.20 2.64
C LEU A 44 17.76 -19.63 4.08
N ASN A 45 16.61 -19.63 4.73
CA ASN A 45 16.43 -19.17 6.11
C ASN A 45 16.41 -20.34 7.12
N THR A 46 17.56 -20.98 7.35
CA THR A 46 17.67 -22.13 8.26
C THR A 46 18.23 -21.72 9.62
N ALA A 47 17.69 -22.29 10.71
CA ALA A 47 18.12 -21.99 12.09
C ALA A 47 19.60 -22.30 12.37
N SER A 48 20.22 -23.20 11.60
CA SER A 48 21.65 -23.53 11.70
C SER A 48 22.60 -22.42 11.19
N ARG A 49 22.08 -21.42 10.47
CA ARG A 49 22.89 -20.32 9.92
C ARG A 49 23.07 -19.21 10.95
N SER A 50 24.28 -18.68 11.03
CA SER A 50 24.57 -17.45 11.79
C SER A 50 23.78 -16.25 11.25
N SER A 51 23.59 -15.23 12.09
CA SER A 51 22.94 -13.95 11.71
C SER A 51 23.48 -13.36 10.40
N ARG A 52 24.82 -13.32 10.22
CA ARG A 52 25.45 -12.81 8.99
C ARG A 52 25.11 -13.65 7.75
N GLN A 53 25.07 -14.97 7.89
CA GLN A 53 24.70 -15.87 6.81
C GLN A 53 23.21 -15.73 6.45
N ARG A 54 22.32 -15.53 7.43
CA ARG A 54 20.89 -15.25 7.20
C ARG A 54 20.68 -13.93 6.46
N LYS A 55 21.42 -12.87 6.83
CA LYS A 55 21.41 -11.59 6.10
C LYS A 55 21.85 -11.75 4.65
N LEU A 56 22.98 -12.41 4.41
CA LEU A 56 23.48 -12.64 3.04
C LEU A 56 22.48 -13.48 2.23
N ALA A 57 21.91 -14.52 2.83
CA ALA A 57 20.89 -15.36 2.22
C ALA A 57 19.64 -14.56 1.81
N GLY A 58 19.20 -13.62 2.66
CA GLY A 58 18.11 -12.68 2.37
C GLY A 58 18.43 -11.74 1.21
N ILE A 59 19.63 -11.17 1.18
CA ILE A 59 20.10 -10.31 0.07
C ILE A 59 20.10 -11.10 -1.25
N VAL A 60 20.61 -12.34 -1.25
CA VAL A 60 20.61 -13.21 -2.43
C VAL A 60 19.19 -13.53 -2.88
N ALA A 61 18.31 -13.91 -1.96
CA ALA A 61 16.91 -14.21 -2.28
C ALA A 61 16.18 -13.01 -2.89
N LEU A 62 16.35 -11.82 -2.31
CA LEU A 62 15.82 -10.57 -2.84
C LEU A 62 16.41 -10.27 -4.22
N GLY A 63 17.72 -10.37 -4.40
CA GLY A 63 18.38 -10.18 -5.68
C GLY A 63 17.85 -11.12 -6.77
N LEU A 64 17.63 -12.40 -6.45
CA LEU A 64 17.04 -13.37 -7.37
C LEU A 64 15.60 -13.01 -7.75
N LEU A 65 14.78 -12.57 -6.78
CA LEU A 65 13.42 -12.09 -7.04
C LEU A 65 13.46 -10.89 -8.00
N LEU A 66 14.21 -9.84 -7.67
CA LEU A 66 14.23 -8.61 -8.46
C LEU A 66 14.82 -8.85 -9.86
N LEU A 67 15.87 -9.66 -9.98
CA LEU A 67 16.44 -10.03 -11.27
C LEU A 67 15.42 -10.80 -12.13
N SER A 68 14.70 -11.75 -11.54
CA SER A 68 13.66 -12.53 -12.26
C SER A 68 12.53 -11.62 -12.75
N VAL A 69 12.05 -10.71 -11.89
CA VAL A 69 11.01 -9.73 -12.24
C VAL A 69 11.48 -8.80 -13.35
N LEU A 70 12.72 -8.31 -13.25
CA LEU A 70 13.29 -7.39 -14.24
C LEU A 70 13.47 -8.07 -15.60
N ILE A 71 14.02 -9.29 -15.64
CA ILE A 71 14.18 -10.06 -16.88
C ILE A 71 12.82 -10.26 -17.57
N VAL A 72 11.82 -10.72 -16.82
CA VAL A 72 10.48 -10.98 -17.37
C VAL A 72 9.83 -9.70 -17.87
N THR A 73 9.85 -8.63 -17.09
CA THR A 73 9.14 -7.38 -17.44
C THR A 73 9.84 -6.57 -18.53
N ILE A 74 11.18 -6.54 -18.55
CA ILE A 74 11.93 -5.99 -19.67
C ILE A 74 11.68 -6.82 -20.92
N GLY A 75 11.70 -8.16 -20.83
CA GLY A 75 11.39 -9.04 -21.94
C GLY A 75 10.00 -8.78 -22.53
N ILE A 76 8.96 -8.72 -21.68
CA ILE A 76 7.59 -8.38 -22.09
C ILE A 76 7.56 -7.02 -22.77
N ARG A 77 8.08 -5.97 -22.13
CA ARG A 77 8.08 -4.62 -22.69
C ARG A 77 8.83 -4.56 -24.02
N THR A 78 9.94 -5.28 -24.12
CA THR A 78 10.76 -5.36 -25.34
C THR A 78 10.02 -6.10 -26.44
N ILE A 79 9.21 -7.11 -26.16
CA ILE A 79 8.39 -7.80 -27.17
C ILE A 79 7.22 -6.89 -27.59
N LEU A 80 6.55 -6.26 -26.63
CA LEU A 80 5.40 -5.39 -26.89
C LEU A 80 5.78 -4.15 -27.71
N SER A 81 7.03 -3.67 -27.64
CA SER A 81 7.45 -2.53 -28.45
C SER A 81 7.49 -2.80 -29.96
N TRP A 82 7.40 -4.06 -30.39
CA TRP A 82 7.34 -4.46 -31.82
C TRP A 82 5.91 -4.66 -32.30
N ILE A 83 4.93 -4.63 -31.40
CA ILE A 83 3.52 -4.87 -31.71
C ILE A 83 2.83 -3.50 -31.81
N PRO A 84 2.09 -3.21 -32.91
CA PRO A 84 1.24 -2.03 -32.97
C PRO A 84 0.28 -1.99 -31.76
N LEU A 85 0.24 -0.86 -31.06
CA LEU A 85 -0.51 -0.70 -29.79
C LEU A 85 -0.06 -1.62 -28.64
N GLY A 86 1.17 -2.17 -28.68
CA GLY A 86 1.70 -2.99 -27.58
C GLY A 86 1.75 -2.25 -26.24
N TRP A 87 1.84 -0.92 -26.26
CA TRP A 87 1.71 -0.07 -25.06
C TRP A 87 0.36 -0.24 -24.34
N ALA A 88 -0.72 -0.56 -25.06
CA ALA A 88 -2.03 -0.79 -24.47
C ALA A 88 -2.05 -2.11 -23.68
N LEU A 89 -1.36 -3.14 -24.18
CA LEU A 89 -1.15 -4.38 -23.42
C LEU A 89 -0.22 -4.15 -22.21
N GLU A 90 0.83 -3.33 -22.37
CA GLU A 90 1.69 -2.96 -21.24
C GLU A 90 0.89 -2.24 -20.13
N MET A 91 -0.01 -1.34 -20.52
CA MET A 91 -0.94 -0.66 -19.61
C MET A 91 -1.86 -1.65 -18.89
N LEU A 92 -2.46 -2.61 -19.60
CA LEU A 92 -3.31 -3.64 -18.99
C LEU A 92 -2.52 -4.56 -18.03
N LEU A 93 -1.25 -4.82 -18.31
CA LEU A 93 -0.40 -5.56 -17.37
C LEU A 93 -0.06 -4.74 -16.13
N ALA A 94 0.14 -3.42 -16.29
CA ALA A 94 0.42 -2.52 -15.18
C ALA A 94 -0.74 -2.43 -14.18
N THR A 95 -2.00 -2.60 -14.61
CA THR A 95 -3.16 -2.59 -13.70
C THR A 95 -3.09 -3.69 -12.64
N ALA A 96 -2.40 -4.81 -12.92
CA ALA A 96 -2.24 -5.90 -11.95
C ALA A 96 -1.34 -5.54 -10.75
N PHE A 97 -0.70 -4.36 -10.75
CA PHE A 97 0.16 -3.92 -9.65
C PHE A 97 -0.39 -2.67 -8.93
N LEU A 98 -1.58 -2.22 -9.29
CA LEU A 98 -2.36 -1.18 -8.62
C LEU A 98 -3.51 -1.83 -7.85
N ALA A 99 -3.88 -1.27 -6.69
CA ALA A 99 -4.86 -1.86 -5.79
C ALA A 99 -6.01 -0.91 -5.39
N GLN A 100 -6.39 0.07 -6.21
CA GLN A 100 -7.36 1.09 -5.84
C GLN A 100 -8.74 0.52 -5.54
N LYS A 101 -9.24 -0.35 -6.44
CA LYS A 101 -10.62 -0.85 -6.32
C LYS A 101 -10.77 -1.79 -5.14
N GLU A 102 -9.85 -2.75 -5.03
CA GLU A 102 -9.89 -3.77 -3.99
C GLU A 102 -9.63 -3.19 -2.60
N LEU A 103 -8.74 -2.20 -2.48
CA LEU A 103 -8.52 -1.50 -1.21
C LEU A 103 -9.80 -0.79 -0.72
N GLY A 104 -10.43 0.00 -1.61
CA GLY A 104 -11.68 0.69 -1.27
C GLY A 104 -12.79 -0.29 -0.89
N ARG A 105 -12.94 -1.38 -1.65
CA ARG A 105 -13.95 -2.42 -1.41
C ARG A 105 -13.73 -3.13 -0.07
N ALA A 106 -12.50 -3.51 0.23
CA ALA A 106 -12.17 -4.22 1.46
C ALA A 106 -12.43 -3.37 2.71
N VAL A 107 -12.08 -2.08 2.67
CA VAL A 107 -12.33 -1.15 3.79
C VAL A 107 -13.82 -0.79 3.92
N GLU A 108 -14.55 -0.67 2.81
CA GLU A 108 -16.01 -0.46 2.81
C GLU A 108 -16.74 -1.63 3.45
N ALA A 109 -16.31 -2.87 3.16
CA ALA A 109 -16.86 -4.07 3.79
C ALA A 109 -16.71 -4.08 5.33
N VAL A 110 -15.64 -3.50 5.88
CA VAL A 110 -15.48 -3.35 7.34
C VAL A 110 -16.53 -2.40 7.92
N SER A 111 -16.83 -1.30 7.23
CA SER A 111 -17.89 -0.36 7.65
C SER A 111 -19.26 -1.05 7.67
N ASP A 112 -19.60 -1.77 6.61
CA ASP A 112 -20.88 -2.48 6.50
C ASP A 112 -21.02 -3.59 7.55
N ALA A 113 -19.95 -4.35 7.77
CA ALA A 113 -19.93 -5.41 8.78
C ALA A 113 -20.08 -4.86 10.20
N LEU A 114 -19.39 -3.77 10.54
CA LEU A 114 -19.51 -3.13 11.85
C LEU A 114 -20.93 -2.59 12.13
N ARG A 115 -21.68 -2.15 11.10
CA ARG A 115 -23.08 -1.74 11.25
C ARG A 115 -23.98 -2.92 11.68
N THR A 116 -23.58 -4.14 11.36
CA THR A 116 -24.31 -5.36 11.72
C THR A 116 -23.95 -5.80 13.14
N SER A 117 -22.66 -5.93 13.44
CA SER A 117 -22.17 -6.24 14.79
C SER A 117 -20.66 -6.04 14.90
N LEU A 118 -20.16 -5.91 16.13
CA LEU A 118 -18.71 -5.89 16.39
C LEU A 118 -18.02 -7.18 15.92
N ALA A 119 -18.64 -8.34 16.12
CA ALA A 119 -18.08 -9.63 15.70
C ALA A 119 -17.88 -9.69 14.17
N ALA A 120 -18.89 -9.26 13.40
CA ALA A 120 -18.78 -9.16 11.95
C ALA A 120 -17.71 -8.15 11.52
N GLY A 121 -17.62 -7.01 12.20
CA GLY A 121 -16.56 -6.03 11.95
C GLY A 121 -15.14 -6.55 12.22
N ARG A 122 -14.95 -7.32 13.30
CA ARG A 122 -13.68 -7.98 13.62
C ARG A 122 -13.28 -9.02 12.57
N ASP A 123 -14.24 -9.80 12.09
CA ASP A 123 -14.03 -10.76 11.01
C ASP A 123 -13.62 -10.04 9.71
N ALA A 124 -14.38 -9.01 9.30
CA ALA A 124 -14.07 -8.24 8.10
C ALA A 124 -12.70 -7.54 8.17
N VAL A 125 -12.37 -6.92 9.31
CA VAL A 125 -11.10 -6.19 9.46
C VAL A 125 -9.90 -7.16 9.48
N SER A 126 -10.09 -8.41 9.91
CA SER A 126 -9.05 -9.46 9.89
C SER A 126 -8.46 -9.69 8.49
N HIS A 127 -9.23 -9.40 7.44
CA HIS A 127 -8.81 -9.56 6.05
C HIS A 127 -7.95 -8.39 5.54
N VAL A 128 -7.87 -7.28 6.28
CA VAL A 128 -7.13 -6.09 5.86
C VAL A 128 -6.00 -5.71 6.84
N VAL A 129 -6.01 -6.24 8.05
CA VAL A 129 -4.97 -5.97 9.06
C VAL A 129 -4.08 -7.20 9.27
N GLY A 130 -2.79 -6.98 9.52
CA GLY A 130 -1.84 -8.04 9.86
C GLY A 130 -1.80 -8.45 11.34
N ARG A 131 -2.82 -8.08 12.14
CA ARG A 131 -2.85 -8.28 13.61
C ARG A 131 -4.14 -8.96 14.05
N ASP A 132 -4.12 -9.58 15.23
CA ASP A 132 -5.32 -10.20 15.82
C ASP A 132 -6.41 -9.14 16.10
N PRO A 133 -7.59 -9.23 15.46
CA PRO A 133 -8.69 -8.29 15.66
C PRO A 133 -9.59 -8.64 16.87
N GLN A 134 -9.41 -9.79 17.51
CA GLN A 134 -10.33 -10.26 18.56
C GLN A 134 -10.34 -9.37 19.80
N ALA A 135 -9.23 -8.69 20.08
CA ALA A 135 -9.11 -7.73 21.18
C ALA A 135 -9.68 -6.33 20.86
N LEU A 136 -10.05 -6.03 19.61
CA LEU A 136 -10.46 -4.68 19.20
C LEU A 136 -11.91 -4.38 19.58
N ASP A 137 -12.15 -3.25 20.24
CA ASP A 137 -13.49 -2.66 20.35
C ASP A 137 -13.93 -2.03 19.02
N GLU A 138 -15.15 -1.50 18.96
CA GLU A 138 -15.68 -0.87 17.73
C GLU A 138 -14.76 0.24 17.20
N ALA A 139 -14.25 1.09 18.10
CA ALA A 139 -13.31 2.14 17.76
C ALA A 139 -11.97 1.60 17.28
N GLY A 140 -11.48 0.50 17.86
CA GLY A 140 -10.28 -0.20 17.43
C GLY A 140 -10.43 -0.77 16.02
N VAL A 141 -11.57 -1.39 15.71
CA VAL A 141 -11.85 -1.92 14.36
C VAL A 141 -11.91 -0.78 13.34
N ALA A 142 -12.67 0.28 13.63
CA ALA A 142 -12.79 1.41 12.72
C ALA A 142 -11.46 2.13 12.49
N ARG A 143 -10.67 2.33 13.56
CA ARG A 143 -9.34 2.92 13.48
C ARG A 143 -8.39 2.05 12.66
N ALA A 144 -8.39 0.74 12.88
CA ALA A 144 -7.56 -0.18 12.12
C ALA A 144 -7.89 -0.16 10.62
N ALA A 145 -9.16 -0.08 10.25
CA ALA A 145 -9.58 0.07 8.86
C ALA A 145 -9.08 1.38 8.23
N VAL A 146 -9.13 2.50 8.98
CA VAL A 146 -8.64 3.80 8.51
C VAL A 146 -7.10 3.84 8.42
N GLU A 147 -6.39 3.25 9.38
CA GLU A 147 -4.93 3.07 9.37
C GLU A 147 -4.52 2.28 8.11
N THR A 148 -5.13 1.11 7.89
CA THR A 148 -4.88 0.30 6.69
C THR A 148 -5.19 1.04 5.41
N LEU A 149 -6.30 1.78 5.34
CA LEU A 149 -6.65 2.60 4.18
C LEU A 149 -5.57 3.63 3.88
N ALA A 150 -5.05 4.31 4.91
CA ALA A 150 -4.01 5.33 4.77
C ALA A 150 -2.69 4.74 4.28
N GLU A 151 -2.18 3.72 4.97
CA GLU A 151 -0.93 3.02 4.64
C GLU A 151 -1.00 2.43 3.22
N SER A 152 -2.07 1.69 2.93
CA SER A 152 -2.25 1.05 1.61
C SER A 152 -2.52 2.04 0.49
N THR A 153 -2.96 3.27 0.78
CA THR A 153 -3.03 4.33 -0.25
C THR A 153 -1.63 4.72 -0.72
N SER A 154 -0.66 4.79 0.19
CA SER A 154 0.75 4.98 -0.18
C SER A 154 1.24 3.77 -0.96
N ASP A 155 1.23 2.60 -0.33
CA ASP A 155 2.02 1.45 -0.81
C ASP A 155 1.32 0.65 -1.92
N GLY A 156 -0.02 0.70 -1.96
CA GLY A 156 -0.84 0.01 -2.94
C GLY A 156 -1.23 0.86 -4.14
N VAL A 157 -1.05 2.19 -4.09
CA VAL A 157 -1.52 3.10 -5.15
C VAL A 157 -0.46 4.15 -5.53
N VAL A 158 -0.06 5.03 -4.60
CA VAL A 158 0.82 6.16 -4.93
C VAL A 158 2.22 5.69 -5.31
N SER A 159 2.80 4.77 -4.56
CA SER A 159 4.13 4.22 -4.86
C SER A 159 4.13 3.44 -6.17
N PRO A 160 3.26 2.43 -6.42
CA PRO A 160 3.21 1.76 -7.71
C PRO A 160 3.02 2.72 -8.89
N TRP A 161 2.14 3.72 -8.75
CA TRP A 161 1.95 4.75 -9.77
C TRP A 161 3.22 5.54 -10.06
N LEU A 162 3.96 5.97 -9.03
CA LEU A 162 5.18 6.73 -9.22
C LEU A 162 6.23 5.91 -9.98
N PHE A 163 6.41 4.63 -9.61
CA PHE A 163 7.35 3.74 -10.29
C PHE A 163 6.88 3.38 -11.72
N LEU A 164 5.57 3.34 -11.98
CA LEU A 164 5.01 3.21 -13.33
C LEU A 164 5.35 4.43 -14.18
N VAL A 165 5.16 5.65 -13.65
CA VAL A 165 5.48 6.89 -14.37
C VAL A 165 6.97 6.98 -14.69
N LEU A 166 7.84 6.63 -13.73
CA LEU A 166 9.29 6.77 -13.89
C LEU A 166 9.93 5.68 -14.77
N PHE A 167 9.48 4.43 -14.64
CA PHE A 167 10.19 3.29 -15.23
C PHE A 167 9.29 2.33 -16.03
N GLY A 168 7.98 2.59 -16.11
CA GLY A 168 7.01 1.76 -16.83
C GLY A 168 6.72 0.44 -16.14
N LEU A 169 6.33 -0.57 -16.93
CA LEU A 169 5.98 -1.91 -16.41
C LEU A 169 7.09 -2.54 -15.55
N PRO A 170 8.39 -2.45 -15.91
CA PRO A 170 9.45 -2.95 -15.03
C PRO A 170 9.51 -2.25 -13.67
N GLY A 171 9.26 -0.94 -13.64
CA GLY A 171 9.27 -0.15 -12.41
C GLY A 171 8.22 -0.57 -11.42
N ILE A 172 6.96 -0.54 -11.86
CA ILE A 172 5.83 -0.88 -11.01
C ILE A 172 5.92 -2.32 -10.49
N ALA A 173 6.38 -3.26 -11.33
CA ALA A 173 6.55 -4.66 -10.94
C ALA A 173 7.70 -4.86 -9.95
N VAL A 174 8.85 -4.20 -10.14
CA VAL A 174 9.97 -4.25 -9.19
C VAL A 174 9.56 -3.67 -7.85
N TYR A 175 8.91 -2.50 -7.84
CA TYR A 175 8.37 -1.92 -6.61
C TYR A 175 7.43 -2.90 -5.91
N LYS A 176 6.47 -3.48 -6.65
CA LYS A 176 5.50 -4.40 -6.03
C LYS A 176 6.16 -5.69 -5.53
N ALA A 177 7.22 -6.16 -6.19
CA ALA A 177 8.01 -7.30 -5.73
C ALA A 177 8.75 -7.00 -4.42
N VAL A 178 9.35 -5.82 -4.28
CA VAL A 178 9.97 -5.37 -3.02
C VAL A 178 8.93 -5.27 -1.91
N ASN A 179 7.81 -4.60 -2.17
CA ASN A 179 6.71 -4.44 -1.21
C ASN A 179 6.13 -5.80 -0.77
N THR A 180 6.00 -6.75 -1.69
CA THR A 180 5.58 -8.12 -1.38
C THR A 180 6.62 -8.85 -0.52
N ALA A 181 7.91 -8.67 -0.81
CA ALA A 181 8.99 -9.26 0.00
C ALA A 181 8.98 -8.69 1.42
N ASP A 182 8.81 -7.38 1.59
CA ASP A 182 8.73 -6.77 2.92
C ASP A 182 7.50 -7.29 3.70
N SER A 183 6.32 -7.32 3.08
CA SER A 183 5.10 -7.83 3.73
C SER A 183 5.18 -9.30 4.15
N MET A 184 6.02 -10.13 3.51
CA MET A 184 6.13 -11.56 3.80
C MET A 184 7.28 -11.92 4.72
N ILE A 185 8.42 -11.23 4.58
CA ILE A 185 9.66 -11.58 5.29
C ILE A 185 10.32 -10.39 5.97
N GLY A 186 9.77 -9.17 5.92
CA GLY A 186 10.36 -7.95 6.51
C GLY A 186 10.14 -7.78 8.02
N HIS A 187 9.46 -8.73 8.66
CA HIS A 187 9.14 -8.67 10.09
C HIS A 187 10.38 -8.73 11.01
N ARG A 188 10.25 -8.12 12.20
CA ARG A 188 11.35 -8.03 13.19
C ARG A 188 11.42 -9.19 14.18
N ASP A 189 10.65 -10.25 13.96
CA ASP A 189 10.69 -11.46 14.79
C ASP A 189 11.98 -12.26 14.59
N GLU A 190 12.22 -13.26 15.45
CA GLU A 190 13.44 -14.08 15.42
C GLU A 190 13.66 -14.82 14.08
N ARG A 191 12.58 -15.14 13.36
CA ARG A 191 12.63 -15.84 12.08
C ARG A 191 13.04 -14.90 10.94
N TYR A 192 12.69 -13.62 11.01
CA TYR A 192 12.84 -12.71 9.87
C TYR A 192 13.76 -11.53 10.10
N ARG A 193 14.07 -11.15 11.34
CA ARG A 193 14.88 -9.96 11.68
C ARG A 193 16.18 -9.85 10.88
N ASP A 194 16.88 -10.96 10.67
CA ASP A 194 18.13 -10.99 9.90
C ASP A 194 17.90 -11.31 8.41
N TYR A 195 17.05 -12.28 8.09
CA TYR A 195 16.82 -12.71 6.71
C TYR A 195 16.06 -11.66 5.88
N GLY A 196 15.04 -11.05 6.47
CA GLY A 196 14.20 -10.00 5.88
C GLY A 196 14.82 -8.62 5.79
N TRP A 197 15.93 -8.39 6.49
CA TRP A 197 16.46 -7.05 6.72
C TRP A 197 16.64 -6.24 5.43
N ALA A 198 17.13 -6.86 4.36
CA ALA A 198 17.35 -6.19 3.09
C ALA A 198 16.04 -5.81 2.39
N ALA A 199 15.00 -6.65 2.48
CA ALA A 199 13.69 -6.36 1.90
C ALA A 199 13.04 -5.16 2.61
N ALA A 200 13.02 -5.17 3.94
CA ALA A 200 12.48 -4.06 4.75
C ALA A 200 13.21 -2.73 4.50
N ARG A 201 14.54 -2.75 4.44
CA ARG A 201 15.32 -1.53 4.17
C ARG A 201 15.13 -1.00 2.75
N LEU A 202 15.00 -1.88 1.78
CA LEU A 202 14.75 -1.46 0.40
C LEU A 202 13.33 -0.91 0.25
N ASP A 203 12.33 -1.55 0.86
CA ASP A 203 10.95 -1.04 0.87
C ASP A 203 10.88 0.35 1.52
N ASP A 204 11.48 0.51 2.71
CA ASP A 204 11.58 1.81 3.40
C ASP A 204 12.20 2.89 2.50
N LEU A 205 13.21 2.54 1.71
CA LEU A 205 13.86 3.47 0.79
C LEU A 205 12.96 3.83 -0.39
N LEU A 206 12.33 2.85 -1.03
CA LEU A 206 11.48 3.06 -2.20
C LEU A 206 10.19 3.83 -1.85
N ASN A 207 9.67 3.66 -0.64
CA ASN A 207 8.48 4.36 -0.15
C ASN A 207 8.75 5.75 0.46
N TRP A 208 10.01 6.18 0.57
CA TRP A 208 10.34 7.46 1.20
C TRP A 208 9.71 8.67 0.48
N ILE A 209 9.86 8.77 -0.84
CA ILE A 209 9.24 9.84 -1.64
C ILE A 209 7.72 9.62 -1.74
N PRO A 210 7.23 8.42 -2.13
CA PRO A 210 5.79 8.18 -2.24
C PRO A 210 4.96 8.45 -0.98
N ALA A 211 5.48 8.13 0.22
CA ALA A 211 4.73 8.35 1.45
C ALA A 211 4.49 9.85 1.72
N ARG A 212 5.50 10.68 1.46
CA ARG A 212 5.39 12.15 1.54
C ARG A 212 4.46 12.70 0.46
N LEU A 213 4.59 12.18 -0.76
CA LEU A 213 3.68 12.52 -1.84
C LEU A 213 2.23 12.16 -1.50
N SER A 214 2.00 11.02 -0.84
CA SER A 214 0.67 10.60 -0.37
C SER A 214 0.08 11.63 0.60
N ALA A 215 0.85 12.13 1.57
CA ALA A 215 0.40 13.19 2.46
C ALA A 215 0.06 14.50 1.72
N VAL A 216 0.82 14.85 0.66
CA VAL A 216 0.52 16.00 -0.21
C VAL A 216 -0.79 15.78 -0.99
N LEU A 217 -0.97 14.60 -1.58
CA LEU A 217 -2.18 14.25 -2.32
C LEU A 217 -3.42 14.23 -1.42
N ILE A 218 -3.31 13.68 -0.20
CA ILE A 218 -4.36 13.72 0.83
C ILE A 218 -4.69 15.17 1.21
N THR A 219 -3.68 16.01 1.39
CA THR A 219 -3.86 17.44 1.67
C THR A 219 -4.60 18.14 0.54
N ALA A 220 -4.24 17.86 -0.72
CA ALA A 220 -4.93 18.42 -1.88
C ALA A 220 -6.37 17.90 -2.01
N ALA A 221 -6.61 16.62 -1.71
CA ALA A 221 -7.94 16.01 -1.71
C ALA A 221 -8.90 16.63 -0.69
N CYS A 222 -8.38 17.23 0.39
CA CYS A 222 -9.19 17.95 1.37
C CYS A 222 -9.97 19.13 0.76
N PHE A 223 -9.45 19.78 -0.29
CA PHE A 223 -10.16 20.88 -0.97
C PHE A 223 -11.45 20.41 -1.68
N PHE A 224 -11.58 19.11 -1.92
CA PHE A 224 -12.73 18.49 -2.60
C PHE A 224 -13.54 17.58 -1.68
N THR A 225 -13.25 17.61 -0.37
CA THR A 225 -13.87 16.75 0.64
C THR A 225 -14.55 17.62 1.71
N PRO A 226 -15.90 17.69 1.74
CA PRO A 226 -16.62 18.48 2.73
C PRO A 226 -16.23 18.10 4.16
N GLY A 227 -15.93 19.11 4.99
CA GLY A 227 -15.54 18.92 6.40
C GLY A 227 -14.08 18.51 6.63
N ALA A 228 -13.31 18.19 5.58
CA ALA A 228 -11.87 17.95 5.69
C ALA A 228 -11.09 19.26 5.79
N SER A 229 -9.94 19.24 6.45
CA SER A 229 -9.08 20.43 6.62
C SER A 229 -7.69 20.23 6.02
N PRO A 230 -7.35 20.91 4.91
CA PRO A 230 -6.02 20.77 4.30
C PRO A 230 -4.91 21.26 5.24
N GLY A 231 -5.15 22.37 5.97
CA GLY A 231 -4.18 22.92 6.91
C GLY A 231 -3.85 21.95 8.05
N ARG A 232 -4.86 21.28 8.63
CA ARG A 232 -4.64 20.26 9.66
C ARG A 232 -4.01 19.00 9.09
N ALA A 233 -4.41 18.55 7.90
CA ALA A 233 -3.82 17.38 7.23
C ALA A 233 -2.30 17.50 7.13
N TRP A 234 -1.82 18.61 6.56
CA TRP A 234 -0.38 18.84 6.39
C TRP A 234 0.35 19.09 7.72
N ALA A 235 -0.24 19.89 8.62
CA ALA A 235 0.37 20.19 9.90
C ALA A 235 0.55 18.92 10.77
N THR A 236 -0.47 18.06 10.81
CA THR A 236 -0.43 16.80 11.54
C THR A 236 0.54 15.81 10.90
N ALA A 237 0.54 15.67 9.56
CA ALA A 237 1.52 14.83 8.86
C ALA A 237 2.96 15.22 9.20
N ARG A 238 3.31 16.51 9.12
CA ARG A 238 4.66 16.98 9.44
C ARG A 238 5.05 16.80 10.90
N ARG A 239 4.10 16.99 11.83
CA ARG A 239 4.35 16.92 13.27
C ARG A 239 4.44 15.49 13.79
N ASP A 240 3.57 14.61 13.28
CA ASP A 240 3.31 13.31 13.90
C ASP A 240 3.86 12.12 13.09
N ALA A 241 4.15 12.26 11.78
CA ALA A 241 4.57 11.12 10.96
C ALA A 241 5.82 10.40 11.51
N SER A 242 6.78 11.14 12.08
CA SER A 242 8.00 10.56 12.66
C SER A 242 7.78 9.80 13.97
N LYS A 243 6.56 9.83 14.52
CA LYS A 243 6.21 9.02 15.69
C LYS A 243 5.96 7.56 15.31
N HIS A 244 5.66 7.27 14.05
CA HIS A 244 5.41 5.91 13.58
C HIS A 244 6.72 5.11 13.50
N ASP A 245 6.68 3.80 13.76
CA ASP A 245 7.87 2.93 13.71
C ASP A 245 8.47 2.81 12.31
N SER A 246 7.60 2.80 11.29
CA SER A 246 7.97 2.97 9.89
C SER A 246 8.20 4.45 9.56
N PRO A 247 9.31 4.80 8.88
CA PRO A 247 9.60 6.18 8.44
C PRO A 247 8.61 6.71 7.38
N ASN A 248 7.74 5.84 6.86
CA ASN A 248 6.87 6.10 5.72
C ASN A 248 5.40 6.09 6.11
N ALA A 249 4.90 5.03 6.74
CA ALA A 249 3.46 4.84 7.00
C ALA A 249 2.83 5.98 7.83
N GLY A 250 3.61 6.61 8.72
CA GLY A 250 3.13 7.75 9.51
C GLY A 250 2.70 8.97 8.67
N TRP A 251 3.21 9.15 7.45
CA TRP A 251 2.86 10.29 6.59
C TRP A 251 1.40 10.28 6.12
N PRO A 252 0.92 9.23 5.42
CA PRO A 252 -0.48 9.16 5.03
C PRO A 252 -1.42 9.03 6.23
N GLU A 253 -1.06 8.25 7.27
CA GLU A 253 -1.89 8.09 8.47
C GLU A 253 -2.13 9.40 9.21
N ALA A 254 -1.06 10.12 9.55
CA ALA A 254 -1.16 11.42 10.21
C ALA A 254 -1.85 12.47 9.32
N GLY A 255 -1.68 12.37 8.00
CA GLY A 255 -2.41 13.18 7.01
C GLY A 255 -3.92 12.99 7.09
N ILE A 256 -4.41 11.73 7.06
CA ILE A 256 -5.84 11.41 7.21
C ILE A 256 -6.35 11.82 8.60
N ALA A 257 -5.59 11.52 9.66
CA ALA A 257 -5.95 11.89 11.02
C ALA A 257 -6.16 13.40 11.17
N GLY A 258 -5.23 14.22 10.65
CA GLY A 258 -5.35 15.67 10.65
C GLY A 258 -6.50 16.18 9.76
N ALA A 259 -6.66 15.61 8.57
CA ALA A 259 -7.69 16.01 7.61
C ALA A 259 -9.09 15.91 8.22
N LEU A 260 -9.40 14.75 8.81
CA LEU A 260 -10.73 14.40 9.31
C LEU A 260 -10.92 14.73 10.80
N GLY A 261 -9.86 15.17 11.49
CA GLY A 261 -9.92 15.43 12.93
C GLY A 261 -10.10 14.14 13.73
N PHE A 262 -9.37 13.08 13.37
CA PHE A 262 -9.31 11.83 14.10
C PHE A 262 -8.04 11.77 14.96
N GLN A 263 -8.01 10.79 15.86
CA GLN A 263 -6.77 10.31 16.47
C GLN A 263 -6.58 8.84 16.05
N LEU A 264 -5.53 8.59 15.28
CA LEU A 264 -5.10 7.24 14.87
C LEU A 264 -3.92 6.79 15.73
N GLY A 265 -3.54 5.52 15.66
CA GLY A 265 -2.56 4.92 16.56
C GLY A 265 -3.06 4.94 18.00
N GLY A 266 -2.15 5.26 18.92
CA GLY A 266 -2.45 5.38 20.36
C GLY A 266 -2.49 4.04 21.09
N PRO A 267 -2.64 4.09 22.43
CA PRO A 267 -2.58 2.91 23.28
C PRO A 267 -3.58 1.84 22.88
N ARG A 268 -3.13 0.58 22.89
CA ARG A 268 -3.93 -0.61 22.58
C ARG A 268 -4.01 -1.49 23.81
N SER A 269 -5.18 -2.05 24.09
CA SER A 269 -5.33 -3.06 25.14
C SER A 269 -5.27 -4.45 24.52
N TYR A 270 -4.32 -5.26 24.95
CA TYR A 270 -4.23 -6.70 24.64
C TYR A 270 -4.29 -7.46 25.96
N ASP A 271 -5.30 -8.31 26.15
CA ASP A 271 -5.46 -9.14 27.34
C ASP A 271 -5.32 -8.40 28.69
N GLY A 272 -5.71 -7.12 28.74
CA GLY A 272 -5.62 -6.26 29.91
C GLY A 272 -4.32 -5.47 30.06
N GLU A 273 -3.29 -5.74 29.24
CA GLU A 273 -2.08 -4.91 29.16
C GLU A 273 -2.25 -3.81 28.12
N VAL A 274 -2.01 -2.56 28.54
CA VAL A 274 -2.04 -1.41 27.64
C VAL A 274 -0.64 -1.20 27.08
N VAL A 275 -0.47 -1.48 25.80
CA VAL A 275 0.74 -1.11 25.06
C VAL A 275 0.60 0.35 24.63
N ASP A 276 1.43 1.21 25.20
CA ASP A 276 1.46 2.63 24.85
C ASP A 276 2.13 2.81 23.48
N LEU A 277 1.30 2.94 22.44
CA LEU A 277 1.76 3.20 21.08
C LEU A 277 1.59 4.67 20.73
N PRO A 278 2.45 5.21 19.85
CA PRO A 278 2.36 6.59 19.43
C PRO A 278 1.00 6.91 18.78
N ALA A 279 0.44 8.07 19.12
CA ALA A 279 -0.79 8.58 18.53
C ALA A 279 -0.52 9.68 17.48
N PHE A 280 -1.31 9.66 16.42
CA PHE A 280 -1.30 10.62 15.32
C PHE A 280 -2.59 11.42 15.32
N GLY A 281 -2.49 12.74 15.20
CA GLY A 281 -3.65 13.62 15.37
C GLY A 281 -4.05 13.78 16.83
N SER A 282 -5.10 14.57 17.06
CA SER A 282 -5.57 14.94 18.40
C SER A 282 -7.08 15.16 18.43
N GLY A 283 -7.79 14.46 17.54
CA GLY A 283 -9.22 14.61 17.35
C GLY A 283 -10.02 13.47 17.97
N LYS A 284 -11.10 13.07 17.31
CA LYS A 284 -12.01 12.01 17.76
C LYS A 284 -11.30 10.66 17.89
N THR A 285 -11.45 10.00 19.03
CA THR A 285 -10.87 8.67 19.35
C THR A 285 -11.88 7.52 19.19
N SER A 286 -13.16 7.79 19.46
CA SER A 286 -14.26 6.82 19.36
C SER A 286 -14.81 6.73 17.93
N LEU A 287 -13.98 6.23 17.01
CA LEU A 287 -14.37 6.04 15.60
C LEU A 287 -15.43 4.93 15.46
N GLY A 288 -16.27 5.04 14.44
CA GLY A 288 -17.27 4.03 14.10
C GLY A 288 -17.47 3.91 12.59
N PRO A 289 -18.49 3.15 12.14
CA PRO A 289 -18.71 2.85 10.73
C PRO A 289 -18.79 4.09 9.83
N SER A 290 -19.45 5.16 10.29
CA SER A 290 -19.60 6.40 9.53
C SER A 290 -18.27 7.16 9.36
N ASP A 291 -17.33 7.02 10.30
CA ASP A 291 -16.00 7.64 10.19
C ASP A 291 -15.15 6.93 9.13
N ILE A 292 -15.31 5.59 8.98
CA ILE A 292 -14.69 4.83 7.88
C ILE A 292 -15.19 5.35 6.52
N LEU A 293 -16.49 5.64 6.40
CA LEU A 293 -17.05 6.20 5.15
C LEU A 293 -16.49 7.60 4.84
N LEU A 294 -16.23 8.43 5.86
CA LEU A 294 -15.55 9.72 5.67
C LEU A 294 -14.10 9.54 5.18
N ALA A 295 -13.38 8.57 5.74
CA ALA A 295 -12.03 8.21 5.27
C ALA A 295 -12.05 7.70 3.82
N LEU A 296 -13.03 6.86 3.46
CA LEU A 296 -13.23 6.39 2.09
C LEU A 296 -13.59 7.53 1.12
N LEU A 297 -14.37 8.52 1.56
CA LEU A 297 -14.64 9.70 0.74
C LEU A 297 -13.35 10.48 0.45
N LEU A 298 -12.54 10.75 1.48
CA LEU A 298 -11.26 11.42 1.32
C LEU A 298 -10.32 10.60 0.42
N TYR A 299 -10.27 9.28 0.61
CA TYR A 299 -9.52 8.36 -0.25
C TYR A 299 -9.94 8.46 -1.72
N ARG A 300 -11.24 8.41 -2.01
CA ARG A 300 -11.77 8.56 -3.38
C ARG A 300 -11.34 9.90 -4.00
N ARG A 301 -11.30 10.99 -3.23
CA ARG A 301 -10.78 12.30 -3.68
C ARG A 301 -9.27 12.31 -3.87
N THR A 302 -8.51 11.61 -3.03
CA THR A 302 -7.07 11.40 -3.23
C THR A 302 -6.80 10.67 -4.55
N LEU A 303 -7.60 9.66 -4.90
CA LEU A 303 -7.51 8.99 -6.20
C LEU A 303 -7.86 9.92 -7.36
N ASP A 304 -8.88 10.78 -7.22
CA ASP A 304 -9.24 11.76 -8.24
C ASP A 304 -8.08 12.75 -8.51
N VAL A 305 -7.44 13.26 -7.44
CA VAL A 305 -6.28 14.15 -7.54
C VAL A 305 -5.08 13.44 -8.17
N LEU A 306 -4.80 12.20 -7.77
CA LEU A 306 -3.72 11.40 -8.35
C LEU A 306 -3.93 11.16 -9.85
N LEU A 307 -5.15 10.80 -10.26
CA LEU A 307 -5.50 10.63 -11.67
C LEU A 307 -5.34 11.95 -12.44
N GLY A 308 -5.81 13.07 -11.88
CA GLY A 308 -5.63 14.41 -12.47
C GLY A 308 -4.15 14.76 -12.66
N LEU A 309 -3.30 14.50 -11.66
CA LEU A 309 -1.86 14.68 -11.75
C LEU A 309 -1.26 13.78 -12.85
N SER A 310 -1.66 12.51 -12.90
CA SER A 310 -1.21 11.57 -13.93
C SER A 310 -1.58 12.03 -15.35
N CYS A 311 -2.80 12.54 -15.56
CA CYS A 311 -3.24 13.11 -16.83
C CYS A 311 -2.44 14.37 -17.19
N LEU A 312 -2.15 15.24 -16.22
CA LEU A 312 -1.34 16.43 -16.45
C LEU A 312 0.09 16.08 -16.88
N LEU A 313 0.73 15.13 -16.19
CA LEU A 313 2.05 14.63 -16.58
C LEU A 313 2.04 14.03 -17.98
N ALA A 314 1.02 13.23 -18.32
CA ALA A 314 0.86 12.65 -19.65
C ALA A 314 0.70 13.73 -20.73
N LEU A 315 -0.11 14.75 -20.47
CA LEU A 315 -0.31 15.88 -21.39
C LEU A 315 0.99 16.65 -21.63
N MET A 316 1.74 16.97 -20.57
CA MET A 316 3.02 17.67 -20.70
C MET A 316 4.03 16.87 -21.52
N ALA A 317 4.08 15.54 -21.33
CA ALA A 317 4.95 14.66 -22.10
C ALA A 317 4.52 14.53 -23.58
N LEU A 318 3.23 14.67 -23.90
CA LEU A 318 2.73 14.68 -25.29
C LEU A 318 2.99 16.01 -26.01
N LEU A 319 3.14 17.11 -25.25
CA LEU A 319 3.40 18.45 -25.78
C LEU A 319 4.90 18.80 -25.87
N SER A 320 5.78 17.97 -25.30
CA SER A 320 7.24 18.14 -25.31
C SER A 320 7.88 17.38 -26.46
#